data_AF-A0A8H9H6W7-F1
#
_entry.id   AF-A0A8H9H6W7-F1
#
_cell.length_a   1.000
_cell.length_b   1.000
_cell.length_c   1.000
_cell.angle_alpha   90.00
_cell.angle_beta   90.00
_cell.angle_gamma   90.00
#
_symmetry.space_group_name_H-M   'P 1'
#
loop_
_entity.id
_entity.type
_entity.pdbx_description
1 polymer ?
#
loop_
_entity_poly.entity_id
_entity_poly.type
_entity_poly.pdbx_seq_one_letter_code
_entity_poly.pdbx_strand_id
1 'polypeptide(L)'
;MCGRGGRWSCRGGPRLPALLASAVIRALYPTVTIGDHVLMDGGVADLTTLDYAVDAGVDEAYLLAPGFSCHLPAAPSTAIAMALHGYNLLSEQRISTSIRQNTRRTRLHVLPPLCPVEVLPADFRGTADMIERATLSTVHWLERHEPHPGLARPLGPSHDDHHRPRRPG
;
A
#
# COMPACT_ATOMS: atom_id res chain seq x y z
N MET A 1 3.54 -26.70 7.02
CA MET A 1 3.99 -26.11 8.30
C MET A 1 4.19 -24.62 8.07
N CYS A 2 3.61 -23.79 8.92
CA CYS A 2 3.48 -22.34 8.71
C CYS A 2 4.14 -21.62 9.90
N GLY A 3 5.30 -20.98 9.67
CA GLY A 3 5.95 -20.10 10.65
C GLY A 3 7.48 -20.17 10.66
N ARG A 4 8.16 -19.06 10.33
CA ARG A 4 9.52 -18.71 10.78
C ARG A 4 9.56 -17.20 11.04
N GLY A 5 10.19 -16.79 12.15
CA GLY A 5 10.55 -15.38 12.41
C GLY A 5 9.40 -14.41 12.67
N GLY A 6 8.36 -14.82 13.41
CA GLY A 6 7.22 -13.94 13.76
C GLY A 6 6.25 -13.65 12.60
N ARG A 7 6.54 -14.15 11.40
CA ARG A 7 5.66 -14.12 10.23
C ARG A 7 5.00 -15.48 10.03
N TRP A 8 3.68 -15.46 9.83
CA TRP A 8 2.91 -16.64 9.50
C TRP A 8 2.47 -16.60 8.03
N SER A 9 2.61 -17.72 7.31
CA SER A 9 2.23 -17.85 5.90
C SER A 9 1.49 -19.18 5.71
N CYS A 10 0.26 -19.13 5.22
CA CYS A 10 -0.61 -20.29 5.03
C CYS A 10 -0.29 -20.99 3.70
N ARG A 11 0.26 -22.21 3.74
CA ARG A 11 0.45 -23.06 2.54
C ARG A 11 -0.50 -24.26 2.48
N GLY A 12 -1.42 -24.39 3.43
CA GLY A 12 -2.43 -25.46 3.53
C GLY A 12 -3.36 -25.24 4.74
N GLY A 13 -4.40 -26.07 4.88
CA GLY A 13 -5.40 -25.97 5.94
C GLY A 13 -6.68 -25.18 5.55
N PRO A 14 -7.61 -24.97 6.51
CA PRO A 14 -8.86 -24.25 6.25
C PRO A 14 -8.61 -22.80 5.81
N ARG A 15 -9.19 -22.42 4.66
CA ARG A 15 -8.96 -21.09 4.06
C ARG A 15 -9.62 -19.95 4.82
N LEU A 16 -10.80 -20.18 5.39
CA LEU A 16 -11.57 -19.15 6.06
C LEU A 16 -10.87 -18.59 7.33
N PRO A 17 -10.37 -19.42 8.27
CA PRO A 17 -9.61 -18.91 9.41
C PRO A 17 -8.36 -18.14 9.01
N ALA A 18 -7.63 -18.59 7.98
CA ALA A 18 -6.46 -17.90 7.47
C ALA A 18 -6.80 -16.52 6.88
N LEU A 19 -7.90 -16.44 6.13
CA LEU A 19 -8.41 -15.19 5.59
C LEU A 19 -8.82 -14.22 6.71
N LEU A 20 -9.55 -14.71 7.71
CA LEU A 20 -9.94 -13.90 8.87
C LEU A 20 -8.72 -13.37 9.62
N ALA A 21 -7.73 -14.24 9.90
CA ALA A 21 -6.49 -13.84 10.54
C ALA A 21 -5.73 -12.75 9.75
N SER A 22 -5.73 -12.85 8.42
CA SER A 22 -5.11 -11.85 7.54
C SER A 22 -5.81 -10.49 7.55
N ALA A 23 -7.06 -10.40 8.01
CA ALA A 23 -7.87 -9.17 8.00
C ALA A 23 -8.11 -8.57 9.39
N VAL A 24 -7.45 -9.09 10.45
CA VAL A 24 -7.57 -8.56 11.81
C VAL A 24 -6.75 -7.27 11.94
N ILE A 25 -7.27 -6.18 11.40
CA ILE A 25 -6.71 -4.85 11.61
C ILE A 25 -6.85 -4.52 13.10
N ARG A 26 -5.70 -4.31 13.75
CA ARG A 26 -5.63 -4.08 15.21
C ARG A 26 -6.47 -2.86 15.59
N ALA A 27 -7.16 -2.95 16.72
CA ALA A 27 -8.13 -1.99 17.24
C ALA A 27 -9.51 -1.95 16.55
N LEU A 28 -9.70 -2.69 15.45
CA LEU A 28 -11.02 -2.85 14.81
C LEU A 28 -11.63 -4.24 15.03
N TYR A 29 -10.79 -5.29 15.02
CA TYR A 29 -11.25 -6.67 15.11
C TYR A 29 -10.55 -7.46 16.23
N PRO A 30 -11.22 -8.48 16.81
CA PRO A 30 -10.60 -9.38 17.77
C PRO A 30 -9.53 -10.27 17.11
N THR A 31 -8.53 -10.69 17.89
CA THR A 31 -7.46 -11.59 17.43
C THR A 31 -8.01 -12.96 17.02
N VAL A 32 -7.40 -13.57 16.00
CA VAL A 32 -7.74 -14.93 15.55
C VAL A 32 -6.63 -15.89 15.96
N THR A 33 -7.00 -17.05 16.51
CA THR A 33 -6.05 -18.09 16.89
C THR A 33 -6.09 -19.25 15.90
N ILE A 34 -4.92 -19.65 15.38
CA ILE A 34 -4.77 -20.83 14.50
C ILE A 34 -3.65 -21.72 15.05
N GLY A 35 -4.02 -22.92 15.52
CA GLY A 35 -3.11 -23.75 16.33
C GLY A 35 -2.71 -22.99 17.60
N ASP A 36 -1.42 -22.91 17.89
CA ASP A 36 -0.89 -22.19 19.06
C ASP A 36 -0.51 -20.73 18.77
N HIS A 37 -0.94 -20.19 17.61
CA HIS A 37 -0.57 -18.85 17.18
C HIS A 37 -1.75 -17.89 17.30
N VAL A 38 -1.56 -16.81 18.05
CA VAL A 38 -2.46 -15.65 18.04
C VAL A 38 -2.02 -14.70 16.92
N LEU A 39 -2.91 -14.46 15.97
CA LEU A 39 -2.62 -13.77 14.71
C LEU A 39 -3.32 -12.41 14.63
N MET A 40 -2.69 -11.51 13.88
CA MET A 40 -3.20 -10.20 13.49
C MET A 40 -2.93 -9.97 12.00
N ASP A 41 -3.48 -8.89 11.44
CA ASP A 41 -3.32 -8.50 10.04
C ASP A 41 -1.85 -8.51 9.59
N GLY A 42 -1.62 -9.14 8.43
CA GLY A 42 -0.29 -9.35 7.87
C GLY A 42 0.37 -8.06 7.38
N GLY A 43 -0.39 -7.04 7.01
CA GLY A 43 0.09 -5.76 6.50
C GLY A 43 0.99 -5.02 7.48
N VAL A 44 0.80 -5.22 8.79
CA VAL A 44 1.72 -4.70 9.82
C VAL A 44 3.10 -5.35 9.70
N ALA A 45 3.14 -6.66 9.43
CA ALA A 45 4.38 -7.41 9.35
C ALA A 45 5.01 -7.38 7.96
N ASP A 46 4.25 -7.35 6.86
CA ASP A 46 4.65 -7.19 5.47
C ASP A 46 3.45 -6.74 4.63
N LEU A 47 3.58 -5.56 4.02
CA LEU A 47 2.49 -4.87 3.36
C LEU A 47 2.39 -5.21 1.86
N THR A 48 3.46 -5.70 1.21
CA THR A 48 3.45 -5.97 -0.24
C THR A 48 3.40 -7.45 -0.56
N THR A 49 3.97 -8.31 0.29
CA THR A 49 4.24 -9.73 -0.03
C THR A 49 5.07 -9.95 -1.31
N LEU A 50 5.60 -8.87 -1.92
CA LEU A 50 6.36 -8.89 -3.16
C LEU A 50 7.67 -9.66 -2.97
N ASP A 51 8.35 -9.40 -1.85
CA ASP A 51 9.61 -10.08 -1.51
C ASP A 51 9.41 -11.61 -1.50
N TYR A 52 8.29 -12.05 -0.90
CA TYR A 52 7.94 -13.48 -0.84
C TYR A 52 7.62 -14.06 -2.22
N ALA A 53 6.92 -13.32 -3.09
CA ALA A 53 6.64 -13.76 -4.46
C ALA A 53 7.92 -13.87 -5.29
N VAL A 54 8.81 -12.87 -5.20
CA VAL A 54 10.10 -12.88 -5.89
C VAL A 54 11.00 -14.02 -5.39
N ASP A 55 11.05 -14.25 -4.08
CA ASP A 55 11.80 -15.36 -3.49
C ASP A 55 11.22 -16.73 -3.89
N ALA A 56 9.94 -16.79 -4.26
CA ALA A 56 9.32 -17.99 -4.84
C ALA A 56 9.65 -18.20 -6.33
N GLY A 57 10.39 -17.27 -6.96
CA GLY A 57 10.90 -17.41 -8.32
C GLY A 57 9.95 -16.96 -9.42
N VAL A 58 9.06 -15.99 -9.15
CA VAL A 58 8.17 -15.45 -10.21
C VAL A 58 8.96 -14.64 -11.24
N ASP A 59 8.73 -14.92 -12.52
CA ASP A 59 9.39 -14.22 -13.64
C ASP A 59 8.82 -12.81 -13.87
N GLU A 60 7.52 -12.63 -13.61
CA GLU A 60 6.79 -11.39 -13.77
C GLU A 60 5.82 -11.17 -12.60
N ALA A 61 5.72 -9.93 -12.12
CA ALA A 61 4.86 -9.57 -11.00
C ALA A 61 4.11 -8.25 -11.28
N TYR A 62 2.81 -8.23 -10.98
CA TYR A 62 1.96 -7.05 -11.01
C TYR A 62 1.62 -6.62 -9.59
N LEU A 63 2.13 -5.47 -9.18
CA LEU A 63 1.93 -4.92 -7.84
C LEU A 63 0.78 -3.92 -7.86
N LEU A 64 -0.32 -4.28 -7.21
CA LEU A 64 -1.41 -3.37 -6.87
C LEU A 64 -1.11 -2.71 -5.52
N ALA A 65 -0.65 -1.46 -5.56
CA ALA A 65 -0.43 -0.68 -4.34
C ALA A 65 -1.77 -0.14 -3.81
N PRO A 66 -1.96 -0.08 -2.48
CA PRO A 66 -3.11 0.63 -1.90
C PRO A 66 -3.06 2.11 -2.27
N GLY A 67 -4.22 2.76 -2.28
CA GLY A 67 -4.28 4.21 -2.42
C GLY A 67 -3.80 4.94 -1.17
N PHE A 68 -3.31 6.16 -1.35
CA PHE A 68 -2.74 6.98 -0.27
C PHE A 68 -3.41 8.34 -0.17
N SER A 69 -3.38 8.92 1.04
CA SER A 69 -3.74 10.33 1.27
C SER A 69 -2.57 11.23 0.84
N CYS A 70 -2.40 11.37 -0.47
CA CYS A 70 -1.31 12.12 -1.11
C CYS A 70 -1.51 13.65 -1.11
N HIS A 71 -2.74 14.12 -0.86
CA HIS A 71 -3.10 15.53 -0.80
C HIS A 71 -3.81 15.79 0.53
N LEU A 72 -3.05 16.13 1.58
CA LEU A 72 -3.65 16.52 2.85
C LEU A 72 -4.04 18.00 2.77
N PRO A 73 -5.35 18.34 2.80
CA PRO A 73 -5.79 19.73 2.71
C PRO A 73 -5.37 20.57 3.91
N ALA A 74 -5.08 19.94 5.05
CA ALA A 74 -4.54 20.56 6.25
C ALA A 74 -3.70 19.55 7.06
N ALA A 75 -2.85 20.07 7.94
CA ALA A 75 -2.09 19.23 8.88
C ALA A 75 -3.04 18.41 9.78
N PRO A 76 -2.77 17.11 10.00
CA PRO A 76 -3.60 16.30 10.88
C PRO A 76 -3.62 16.89 12.30
N SER A 77 -4.81 17.25 12.80
CA SER A 77 -4.96 17.97 14.08
C SER A 77 -5.35 17.06 15.25
N THR A 78 -5.66 15.79 14.98
CA THR A 78 -6.05 14.80 16.01
C THR A 78 -5.02 13.67 16.10
N ALA A 79 -4.91 13.04 17.28
CA ALA A 79 -3.98 11.92 17.49
C ALA A 79 -4.24 10.76 16.51
N ILE A 80 -5.51 10.46 16.22
CA ILE A 80 -5.89 9.41 15.25
C ILE A 80 -5.49 9.83 13.83
N ALA A 81 -5.73 11.08 13.43
CA ALA A 81 -5.34 11.57 12.11
C ALA A 81 -3.81 11.57 11.93
N MET A 82 -3.05 11.93 12.96
CA MET A 82 -1.58 11.82 12.96
C MET A 82 -1.12 10.36 12.86
N ALA A 83 -1.74 9.43 13.59
CA ALA A 83 -1.40 8.02 13.54
C ALA A 83 -1.66 7.41 12.15
N LEU A 84 -2.81 7.72 11.55
CA LEU A 84 -3.15 7.30 10.19
C LEU A 84 -2.20 7.90 9.14
N HIS A 85 -1.86 9.18 9.29
CA HIS A 85 -0.88 9.83 8.42
C HIS A 85 0.50 9.15 8.52
N GLY A 86 0.98 8.88 9.75
CA GLY A 86 2.22 8.14 9.98
C GLY A 86 2.20 6.72 9.40
N TYR A 87 1.08 6.01 9.54
CA TYR A 87 0.89 4.69 8.94
C TYR A 87 0.96 4.73 7.41
N ASN A 88 0.34 5.72 6.77
CA ASN A 88 0.41 5.89 5.31
C ASN A 88 1.86 6.14 4.86
N LEU A 89 2.61 7.01 5.55
CA LEU A 89 4.02 7.26 5.24
C LEU A 89 4.88 6.00 5.39
N LEU A 90 4.70 5.23 6.47
CA LEU A 90 5.42 3.98 6.69
C LEU A 90 5.07 2.94 5.62
N SER A 91 3.80 2.87 5.23
CA SER A 91 3.32 1.98 4.16
C SER A 91 3.96 2.34 2.82
N GLU A 92 3.96 3.62 2.44
CA GLU A 92 4.62 4.12 1.23
C GLU A 92 6.12 3.80 1.22
N GLN A 93 6.84 4.09 2.32
CA GLN A 93 8.27 3.81 2.44
C GLN A 93 8.58 2.32 2.31
N ARG A 94 7.73 1.48 2.88
CA ARG A 94 7.90 0.03 2.82
C ARG A 94 7.68 -0.51 1.42
N ILE A 95 6.60 -0.10 0.77
CA ILE A 95 6.31 -0.48 -0.61
C ILE A 95 7.43 -0.02 -1.54
N SER A 96 7.87 1.24 -1.41
CA SER A 96 9.00 1.81 -2.13
C SER A 96 10.27 0.96 -2.01
N THR A 97 10.57 0.53 -0.79
CA THR A 97 11.75 -0.28 -0.50
C THR A 97 11.66 -1.66 -1.14
N SER A 98 10.52 -2.33 -1.02
CA SER A 98 10.29 -3.63 -1.64
C SER A 98 10.37 -3.55 -3.18
N ILE A 99 9.80 -2.50 -3.80
CA ILE A 99 9.93 -2.27 -5.25
C ILE A 99 11.41 -2.12 -5.65
N ARG A 100 12.15 -1.25 -4.97
CA ARG A 100 13.58 -1.01 -5.26
C ARG A 100 14.43 -2.28 -5.14
N GLN A 101 14.15 -3.13 -4.16
CA GLN A 101 14.89 -4.37 -3.94
C GLN A 101 14.62 -5.42 -5.01
N ASN A 102 13.41 -5.43 -5.59
CA ASN A 102 12.98 -6.49 -6.49
C ASN A 102 12.93 -6.10 -7.98
N THR A 103 13.02 -4.81 -8.32
CA THR A 103 13.00 -4.34 -9.73
C THR A 103 14.11 -4.95 -10.61
N ARG A 104 15.22 -5.41 -9.99
CA ARG A 104 16.33 -6.09 -10.70
C ARG A 104 16.22 -7.62 -10.66
N ARG A 105 15.28 -8.18 -9.90
CA ARG A 105 15.14 -9.62 -9.64
C ARG A 105 13.99 -10.25 -10.42
N THR A 106 12.96 -9.48 -10.76
CA THR A 106 11.78 -9.92 -11.50
C THR A 106 11.28 -8.80 -12.41
N ARG A 107 10.52 -9.14 -13.46
CA ARG A 107 9.84 -8.14 -14.29
C ARG A 107 8.67 -7.56 -13.50
N LEU A 108 8.85 -6.37 -12.94
CA LEU A 108 7.90 -5.76 -12.03
C LEU A 108 7.07 -4.66 -12.72
N HIS A 109 5.75 -4.82 -12.66
CA HIS A 109 4.75 -3.87 -13.11
C HIS A 109 4.03 -3.27 -11.91
N VAL A 110 4.21 -1.97 -11.65
CA VAL A 110 3.54 -1.28 -10.54
C VAL A 110 2.36 -0.50 -11.09
N LEU A 111 1.15 -0.86 -10.65
CA LEU A 111 -0.07 -0.19 -11.05
C LEU A 111 -0.17 1.19 -10.37
N PRO A 112 -0.84 2.17 -11.00
CA PRO A 112 -1.03 3.48 -10.41
C PRO A 112 -1.86 3.38 -9.11
N PRO A 113 -1.34 3.86 -7.96
CA PRO A 113 -2.10 3.89 -6.73
C PRO A 113 -3.21 4.95 -6.82
N LEU A 114 -4.32 4.72 -6.13
CA LEU A 114 -5.35 5.75 -5.98
C LEU A 114 -4.83 6.93 -5.15
N CYS A 115 -5.02 8.14 -5.64
CA CYS A 115 -4.61 9.37 -4.99
C CYS A 115 -5.55 10.52 -5.40
N PRO A 116 -6.14 11.28 -4.44
CA PRO A 116 -6.14 11.03 -3.00
C PRO A 116 -7.17 9.96 -2.59
N VAL A 117 -6.87 9.23 -1.52
CA VAL A 117 -7.84 8.45 -0.74
C VAL A 117 -8.03 9.14 0.61
N GLU A 118 -9.20 9.72 0.83
CA GLU A 118 -9.53 10.57 1.98
C GLU A 118 -10.64 9.96 2.85
N VAL A 119 -10.65 8.63 2.97
CA VAL A 119 -11.59 7.90 3.82
C VAL A 119 -10.83 7.22 4.95
N LEU A 120 -11.49 7.09 6.11
CA LEU A 120 -10.97 6.23 7.17
C LEU A 120 -11.00 4.77 6.67
N PRO A 121 -10.04 3.91 7.07
CA PRO A 121 -10.04 2.50 6.68
C PRO A 121 -11.33 1.72 7.01
N ALA A 122 -12.13 2.22 7.96
CA ALA A 122 -13.41 1.64 8.37
C ALA A 122 -14.64 2.34 7.73
N ASP A 123 -14.44 3.35 6.87
CA ASP A 123 -15.52 4.06 6.20
C ASP A 123 -15.73 3.52 4.77
N PHE A 124 -16.79 2.74 4.60
CA PHE A 124 -17.12 2.07 3.35
C PHE A 124 -18.04 2.87 2.42
N ARG A 125 -18.38 4.12 2.76
CA ARG A 125 -19.32 4.93 1.95
C ARG A 125 -18.78 5.25 0.55
N GLY A 126 -17.46 5.29 0.38
CA GLY A 126 -16.79 5.59 -0.89
C GLY A 126 -16.36 4.37 -1.71
N THR A 127 -16.73 3.14 -1.32
CA THR A 127 -16.18 1.93 -1.95
C THR A 127 -16.46 1.83 -3.45
N ALA A 128 -17.66 2.19 -3.91
CA ALA A 128 -18.00 2.15 -5.34
C ALA A 128 -17.13 3.12 -6.18
N ASP A 129 -17.01 4.38 -5.72
CA ASP A 129 -16.16 5.40 -6.36
C ASP A 129 -14.69 4.94 -6.43
N MET A 130 -14.17 4.38 -5.33
CA MET A 130 -12.80 3.87 -5.29
C MET A 130 -12.57 2.74 -6.30
N ILE A 131 -13.50 1.79 -6.40
CA ILE A 131 -13.40 0.67 -7.36
C ILE A 131 -13.40 1.22 -8.79
N GLU A 132 -14.32 2.14 -9.10
CA GLU A 132 -14.42 2.74 -10.43
C GLU A 132 -13.15 3.50 -10.81
N ARG A 133 -12.65 4.38 -9.93
CA ARG A 133 -11.42 5.15 -10.16
C ARG A 133 -10.20 4.25 -10.35
N ALA A 134 -10.08 3.18 -9.55
CA ALA A 134 -8.95 2.24 -9.67
C ALA A 134 -9.01 1.48 -11.00
N THR A 135 -10.21 1.09 -11.41
CA THR A 135 -10.45 0.40 -12.68
C THR A 135 -10.07 1.30 -13.85
N LEU A 136 -10.59 2.53 -13.89
CA LEU A 136 -10.29 3.49 -14.95
C LEU A 136 -8.79 3.79 -15.03
N SER A 137 -8.15 4.01 -13.88
CA SER A 137 -6.71 4.27 -13.82
C SER A 137 -5.88 3.08 -14.33
N THR A 138 -6.29 1.85 -14.00
CA THR A 138 -5.61 0.64 -14.45
C THR A 138 -5.80 0.38 -15.95
N VAL A 139 -7.02 0.55 -16.47
CA VAL A 139 -7.30 0.42 -17.92
C VAL A 139 -6.42 1.36 -18.72
N HIS A 140 -6.36 2.61 -18.28
CA HIS A 140 -5.55 3.64 -18.91
C HIS A 140 -4.06 3.32 -18.91
N TRP A 141 -3.56 2.80 -17.79
CA TRP A 141 -2.18 2.37 -17.62
C TRP A 141 -1.84 1.19 -18.56
N LEU A 142 -2.75 0.22 -18.69
CA LEU A 142 -2.62 -0.91 -19.61
C LEU A 142 -2.56 -0.45 -21.07
N GLU A 143 -3.42 0.48 -21.47
CA GLU A 143 -3.45 1.01 -22.84
C GLU A 143 -2.14 1.70 -23.23
N ARG A 144 -1.53 2.44 -22.30
CA ARG A 144 -0.30 3.20 -22.56
C ARG A 144 1.00 2.42 -22.40
N HIS A 145 0.94 1.19 -21.88
CA HIS A 145 2.13 0.35 -21.60
C HIS A 145 3.19 1.06 -20.74
N GLU A 146 2.79 1.96 -19.85
CA GLU A 146 3.72 2.81 -19.10
C GLU A 146 4.35 2.06 -17.93
N PRO A 147 5.68 1.92 -17.82
CA PRO A 147 6.30 1.52 -16.56
C PRO A 147 6.20 2.68 -15.55
N HIS A 148 5.64 2.45 -14.35
CA HIS A 148 5.57 3.53 -13.36
C HIS A 148 6.97 3.88 -12.81
N PRO A 149 7.39 5.16 -12.83
CA PRO A 149 8.61 5.62 -12.17
C PRO A 149 8.37 5.74 -10.67
N GLY A 150 8.86 4.78 -9.90
CA GLY A 150 9.13 4.87 -8.46
C GLY A 150 8.02 5.39 -7.54
N LEU A 151 7.43 4.52 -6.73
CA LEU A 151 6.76 4.96 -5.50
C LEU A 151 7.81 5.57 -4.56
N ALA A 152 8.05 6.88 -4.67
CA ALA A 152 8.68 7.71 -3.66
C ALA A 152 8.36 9.17 -3.99
N ARG A 153 7.60 9.83 -3.12
CA ARG A 153 7.75 11.28 -2.97
C ARG A 153 9.10 11.50 -2.28
N PRO A 154 10.08 12.19 -2.90
CA PRO A 154 11.28 12.57 -2.17
C PRO A 154 10.83 13.40 -0.95
N LEU A 155 11.28 13.02 0.25
CA LEU A 155 11.24 13.91 1.41
C LEU A 155 12.31 14.99 1.23
N GLY A 156 12.13 15.84 0.23
CA GLY A 156 12.86 17.08 0.01
C GLY A 156 11.87 18.23 0.00
N PRO A 157 12.26 19.44 0.40
CA PRO A 157 11.36 20.58 0.39
C PRO A 157 10.84 20.82 -1.03
N SER A 158 9.53 20.85 -1.20
CA SER A 158 8.91 21.35 -2.44
C SER A 158 9.39 22.78 -2.63
N HIS A 159 10.28 23.01 -3.59
CA HIS A 159 10.55 24.35 -4.06
C HIS A 159 9.31 24.80 -4.83
N ASP A 160 8.48 25.63 -4.19
CA ASP A 160 7.43 26.39 -4.84
C ASP A 160 8.05 27.33 -5.89
N ASP A 161 8.12 26.89 -7.14
CA ASP A 161 8.39 27.76 -8.28
C ASP A 161 7.12 28.53 -8.67
N HIS A 162 6.71 29.43 -7.78
CA HIS A 162 5.71 30.45 -8.06
C HIS A 162 6.18 31.84 -7.60
N HIS A 163 7.23 32.34 -8.26
CA HIS A 163 7.38 33.79 -8.40
C HIS A 163 8.12 34.17 -9.68
N ARG A 164 7.35 34.41 -10.75
CA ARG A 164 7.82 35.17 -11.92
C ARG A 164 7.39 36.63 -11.72
N PRO A 165 8.28 37.58 -11.41
CA PRO A 165 7.90 38.98 -11.38
C PRO A 165 7.65 39.46 -12.82
N ARG A 166 6.45 39.99 -13.07
CA ARG A 166 6.15 40.78 -14.27
C ARG A 166 7.09 41.99 -14.29
N ARG A 167 7.86 42.16 -15.37
CA ARG A 167 8.59 43.40 -15.63
C ARG A 167 7.58 44.50 -16.02
N PRO A 168 7.66 45.70 -15.44
CA PRO A 168 6.97 46.86 -15.99
C PRO A 168 7.74 47.36 -17.23
N GLY A 169 7.00 47.61 -18.30
CA GLY A 169 7.39 48.50 -19.40
C GLY A 169 6.67 49.82 -19.23
#